data_AF-A0A924Y285-F1
#
_entry.id   AF-A0A924Y285-F1
#
_cell.length_a   1.000
_cell.length_b   1.000
_cell.length_c   1.000
_cell.angle_alpha   90.00
_cell.angle_beta   90.00
_cell.angle_gamma   90.00
#
_symmetry.space_group_name_H-M   'P 1'
#
loop_
_entity.id
_entity.type
_entity.pdbx_description
1 polymer ?
#
loop_
_entity_poly.entity_id
_entity_poly.type
_entity_poly.pdbx_seq_one_letter_code
_entity_poly.pdbx_strand_id
1 'polypeptide(L)'
;GLDEAVGKVIAGNYDVATAQKALQVKQEAQAKEAAKAAKLNELFGPALRLAGEKKLPEAVAAIDKTLEANPDYAGDVAPLKFSLLLAYDEDAAQKYVARAATGELKDKSNVLNGMAWGIVGPESKIKKPDYAAAVTIAEAAVAASQEKSPHILDTLSYAYEKAGDLDKAIATEEKAIALFPPDTKSEDMANFMVRVATLKKLKASGAK
;
A
#
# COMPACT_ATOMS: atom_id res chain seq x y z
N GLY A 1 -23.93 -4.36 -21.95
CA GLY A 1 -23.56 -5.66 -22.57
C GLY A 1 -23.39 -5.50 -24.07
N LEU A 2 -22.87 -6.50 -24.79
CA LEU A 2 -22.63 -6.41 -26.25
C LEU A 2 -23.91 -6.00 -27.01
N ASP A 3 -25.08 -6.46 -26.55
CA ASP A 3 -26.39 -6.15 -27.13
C ASP A 3 -26.81 -4.67 -27.00
N GLU A 4 -26.37 -3.99 -25.94
CA GLU A 4 -26.66 -2.58 -25.69
C GLU A 4 -25.77 -1.67 -26.56
N ALA A 5 -24.55 -2.10 -26.85
CA ALA A 5 -23.64 -1.43 -27.77
C ALA A 5 -24.14 -1.57 -29.22
N VAL A 6 -24.64 -2.74 -29.61
CA VAL A 6 -25.25 -2.98 -30.94
C VAL A 6 -26.50 -2.13 -31.15
N GLY A 7 -27.37 -2.00 -30.14
CA GLY A 7 -28.55 -1.13 -30.20
C GLY A 7 -28.23 0.35 -30.42
N LYS A 8 -27.15 0.87 -29.79
CA LYS A 8 -26.70 2.27 -29.97
C LYS A 8 -26.07 2.53 -31.34
N VAL A 9 -25.41 1.53 -31.94
CA VAL A 9 -24.84 1.60 -33.29
C VAL A 9 -25.94 1.61 -34.36
N ILE A 10 -26.99 0.78 -34.19
CA ILE A 10 -28.13 0.71 -35.13
C ILE A 10 -28.97 1.99 -35.10
N ALA A 11 -29.02 2.71 -33.97
CA ALA A 11 -29.77 3.96 -33.81
C ALA A 11 -29.07 5.22 -34.37
N GLY A 12 -27.87 5.10 -34.97
CA GLY A 12 -27.12 6.24 -35.53
C GLY A 12 -26.51 7.20 -34.50
N ASN A 13 -26.67 6.92 -33.20
CA ASN A 13 -26.19 7.75 -32.09
C ASN A 13 -24.84 7.31 -31.52
N TYR A 14 -24.09 6.48 -32.25
CA TYR A 14 -22.79 5.97 -31.80
C TYR A 14 -21.65 6.85 -32.35
N ASP A 15 -21.00 7.60 -31.46
CA ASP A 15 -19.81 8.38 -31.79
C ASP A 15 -18.59 7.44 -31.91
N VAL A 16 -18.40 6.95 -33.13
CA VAL A 16 -17.28 6.07 -33.51
C VAL A 16 -15.93 6.71 -33.21
N ALA A 17 -15.78 8.03 -33.38
CA ALA A 17 -14.51 8.72 -33.17
C ALA A 17 -14.15 8.78 -31.68
N THR A 18 -15.12 9.07 -30.80
CA THR A 18 -14.92 9.00 -29.35
C THR A 18 -14.62 7.58 -28.89
N ALA A 19 -15.31 6.57 -29.44
CA ALA A 19 -15.05 5.17 -29.10
C ALA A 19 -13.65 4.70 -29.54
N GLN A 20 -13.20 5.08 -30.73
CA GLN A 20 -11.86 4.79 -31.24
C GLN A 20 -10.77 5.45 -30.38
N LYS A 21 -10.95 6.72 -30.00
CA LYS A 21 -10.00 7.43 -29.11
C LYS A 21 -9.94 6.77 -27.74
N ALA A 22 -11.08 6.39 -27.16
CA ALA A 22 -11.12 5.68 -25.88
C ALA A 22 -10.41 4.32 -25.96
N LEU A 23 -10.59 3.58 -27.06
CA LEU A 23 -9.90 2.31 -27.29
C LEU A 23 -8.40 2.51 -27.44
N GLN A 24 -7.96 3.53 -28.19
CA GLN A 24 -6.54 3.86 -28.34
C GLN A 24 -5.90 4.21 -27.00
N VAL A 25 -6.52 5.08 -26.20
CA VAL A 25 -6.03 5.43 -24.85
C VAL A 25 -5.91 4.17 -23.98
N LYS A 26 -6.89 3.27 -24.04
CA LYS A 26 -6.85 2.00 -23.31
C LYS A 26 -5.71 1.10 -23.79
N GLN A 27 -5.51 0.97 -25.10
CA GLN A 27 -4.44 0.16 -25.69
C GLN A 27 -3.05 0.73 -25.32
N GLU A 28 -2.88 2.05 -25.36
CA GLU A 28 -1.63 2.71 -24.96
C GLU A 28 -1.35 2.52 -23.47
N ALA A 29 -2.36 2.62 -22.61
CA ALA A 29 -2.23 2.34 -21.18
C ALA A 29 -1.84 0.87 -20.94
N GLN A 30 -2.50 -0.08 -21.62
CA GLN A 30 -2.18 -1.50 -21.52
C GLN A 30 -0.76 -1.81 -22.01
N ALA A 31 -0.33 -1.19 -23.11
CA ALA A 31 1.03 -1.35 -23.63
C ALA A 31 2.09 -0.81 -22.65
N LYS A 32 1.82 0.34 -22.02
CA LYS A 32 2.71 0.92 -20.99
C LYS A 32 2.82 0.01 -19.76
N GLU A 33 1.70 -0.50 -19.26
CA GLU A 33 1.68 -1.43 -18.13
C GLU A 33 2.43 -2.73 -18.47
N ALA A 34 2.22 -3.28 -19.67
CA ALA A 34 2.92 -4.48 -20.13
C ALA A 34 4.44 -4.25 -20.25
N ALA A 35 4.85 -3.09 -20.79
CA ALA A 35 6.26 -2.72 -20.88
C ALA A 35 6.90 -2.54 -19.49
N LYS A 36 6.17 -1.91 -18.54
CA LYS A 36 6.63 -1.79 -17.15
C LYS A 36 6.78 -3.16 -16.49
N ALA A 37 5.79 -4.04 -16.65
CA ALA A 37 5.83 -5.39 -16.10
C ALA A 37 7.00 -6.21 -16.68
N ALA A 38 7.22 -6.13 -18.00
CA ALA A 38 8.35 -6.77 -18.66
C ALA A 38 9.69 -6.25 -18.10
N LYS A 39 9.80 -4.93 -17.89
CA LYS A 39 11.01 -4.32 -17.33
C LYS A 39 11.23 -4.71 -15.87
N LEU A 40 10.19 -4.77 -15.06
CA LEU A 40 10.28 -5.25 -13.68
C LEU A 40 10.75 -6.71 -13.63
N ASN A 41 10.23 -7.57 -14.52
CA ASN A 41 10.66 -8.96 -14.61
C ASN A 41 12.12 -9.09 -15.11
N GLU A 42 12.54 -8.26 -16.06
CA GLU A 42 13.94 -8.20 -16.51
C GLU A 42 14.88 -7.82 -15.35
N LEU A 43 14.52 -6.76 -14.61
CA LEU A 43 15.34 -6.20 -13.53
C LEU A 43 15.38 -7.08 -12.27
N PHE A 44 14.24 -7.64 -11.87
CA PHE A 44 14.08 -8.31 -10.58
C PHE A 44 13.74 -9.81 -10.68
N GLY A 45 13.56 -10.34 -11.89
CA GLY A 45 13.40 -11.77 -12.13
C GLY A 45 14.52 -12.64 -11.52
N PRO A 46 15.81 -12.25 -11.59
CA PRO A 46 16.87 -12.96 -10.88
C PRO A 46 16.66 -13.04 -9.37
N ALA A 47 16.23 -11.95 -8.72
CA ALA A 47 15.93 -11.94 -7.30
C ALA A 47 14.73 -12.84 -6.95
N LEU A 48 13.68 -12.84 -7.79
CA LEU A 48 12.52 -13.72 -7.61
C LEU A 48 12.90 -15.21 -7.72
N ARG A 49 13.80 -15.58 -8.63
CA ARG A 49 14.32 -16.96 -8.73
C ARG A 49 15.09 -17.35 -7.48
N LEU A 50 15.98 -16.49 -6.99
CA LEU A 50 16.72 -16.71 -5.75
C LEU A 50 15.77 -16.90 -4.56
N ALA A 51 14.72 -16.07 -4.47
CA ALA A 51 13.68 -16.21 -3.45
C ALA A 51 12.94 -17.56 -3.54
N GLY A 52 12.60 -18.01 -4.74
CA GLY A 52 11.98 -19.33 -4.97
C GLY A 52 12.90 -20.50 -4.58
N GLU A 53 14.21 -20.33 -4.72
CA GLU A 53 15.25 -21.27 -4.24
C GLU A 53 15.51 -21.16 -2.73
N LYS A 54 14.76 -20.31 -2.01
CA LYS A 54 14.94 -19.98 -0.58
C LYS A 54 16.29 -19.32 -0.24
N LYS A 55 16.99 -18.78 -1.24
CA LYS A 55 18.21 -17.98 -1.09
C LYS A 55 17.84 -16.52 -0.81
N LEU A 56 17.19 -16.31 0.32
CA LEU A 56 16.56 -15.02 0.66
C LEU A 56 17.57 -13.88 0.82
N PRO A 57 18.73 -14.06 1.50
CA PRO A 57 19.76 -13.02 1.56
C PRO A 57 20.30 -12.64 0.18
N GLU A 58 20.53 -13.62 -0.69
CA GLU A 58 21.03 -13.40 -2.04
C GLU A 58 19.98 -12.70 -2.92
N ALA A 59 18.70 -13.03 -2.75
CA ALA A 59 17.60 -12.34 -3.43
C ALA A 59 17.56 -10.85 -3.05
N VAL A 60 17.71 -10.52 -1.76
CA VAL A 60 17.76 -9.12 -1.29
C VAL A 60 18.99 -8.41 -1.84
N ALA A 61 20.17 -9.04 -1.78
CA ALA A 61 21.39 -8.46 -2.34
C ALA A 61 21.28 -8.21 -3.86
N ALA A 62 20.59 -9.10 -4.59
CA ALA A 62 20.31 -8.91 -6.00
C ALA A 62 19.39 -7.71 -6.26
N ILE A 63 18.36 -7.50 -5.42
CA ILE A 63 17.50 -6.30 -5.50
C ILE A 63 18.34 -5.04 -5.28
N ASP A 64 19.17 -5.02 -4.23
CA ASP A 64 19.99 -3.86 -3.89
C ASP A 64 20.94 -3.48 -5.01
N LYS A 65 21.65 -4.47 -5.56
CA LYS A 65 22.54 -4.26 -6.72
C LYS A 65 21.79 -3.75 -7.94
N THR A 66 20.58 -4.26 -8.21
CA THR A 66 19.77 -3.76 -9.33
C THR A 66 19.35 -2.31 -9.11
N LEU A 67 19.02 -1.92 -7.88
CA LEU A 67 18.59 -0.55 -7.54
C LEU A 67 19.72 0.47 -7.61
N GLU A 68 21.00 0.08 -7.43
CA GLU A 68 22.15 0.97 -7.62
C GLU A 68 22.15 1.63 -9.01
N ALA A 69 21.74 0.87 -10.04
CA ALA A 69 21.64 1.36 -11.41
C ALA A 69 20.21 1.80 -11.82
N ASN A 70 19.20 1.45 -11.02
CA ASN A 70 17.78 1.64 -11.36
C ASN A 70 16.97 2.21 -10.17
N PRO A 71 17.37 3.36 -9.59
CA PRO A 71 16.78 3.87 -8.35
C PRO A 71 15.29 4.20 -8.47
N ASP A 72 14.80 4.54 -9.66
CA ASP A 72 13.39 4.89 -9.90
C ASP A 72 12.42 3.72 -9.62
N TYR A 73 12.92 2.49 -9.66
CA TYR A 73 12.14 1.28 -9.40
C TYR A 73 12.08 0.89 -7.91
N ALA A 74 12.70 1.69 -7.03
CA ALA A 74 12.69 1.40 -5.59
C ALA A 74 11.26 1.23 -5.04
N GLY A 75 10.33 2.09 -5.46
CA GLY A 75 8.93 2.00 -5.06
C GLY A 75 8.23 0.71 -5.52
N ASP A 76 8.57 0.21 -6.71
CA ASP A 76 7.94 -0.98 -7.28
C ASP A 76 8.41 -2.26 -6.59
N VAL A 77 9.70 -2.34 -6.21
CA VAL A 77 10.29 -3.54 -5.60
C VAL A 77 10.32 -3.51 -4.06
N ALA A 78 10.07 -2.36 -3.44
CA ALA A 78 10.16 -2.21 -2.00
C ALA A 78 9.32 -3.22 -1.19
N PRO A 79 8.04 -3.49 -1.55
CA PRO A 79 7.24 -4.49 -0.83
C PRO A 79 7.82 -5.91 -0.94
N LEU A 80 8.38 -6.27 -2.10
CA LEU A 80 9.07 -7.56 -2.28
C LEU A 80 10.30 -7.62 -1.38
N LYS A 81 11.17 -6.60 -1.43
CA LYS A 81 12.36 -6.54 -0.59
C LYS A 81 12.01 -6.65 0.89
N PHE A 82 11.00 -5.92 1.35
CA PHE A 82 10.52 -5.98 2.72
C PHE A 82 10.02 -7.37 3.11
N SER A 83 9.20 -8.00 2.26
CA SER A 83 8.70 -9.37 2.50
C SER A 83 9.83 -10.40 2.57
N LEU A 84 10.83 -10.29 1.70
CA LEU A 84 12.00 -11.17 1.72
C LEU A 84 12.81 -10.98 2.99
N LEU A 85 13.05 -9.74 3.42
CA LEU A 85 13.73 -9.45 4.69
C LEU A 85 12.98 -10.07 5.87
N LEU A 86 11.66 -9.84 5.98
CA LEU A 86 10.85 -10.43 7.06
C LEU A 86 10.92 -11.96 7.13
N ALA A 87 11.16 -12.63 6.00
CA ALA A 87 11.21 -14.07 5.94
C ALA A 87 12.50 -14.67 6.55
N TYR A 88 13.57 -13.89 6.76
CA TYR A 88 14.82 -14.40 7.36
C TYR A 88 15.47 -13.48 8.41
N ASP A 89 15.22 -12.18 8.37
CA ASP A 89 15.83 -11.18 9.26
C ASP A 89 14.82 -10.02 9.51
N GLU A 90 14.02 -10.17 10.57
CA GLU A 90 13.04 -9.16 10.99
C GLU A 90 13.71 -7.82 11.34
N ASP A 91 14.89 -7.83 11.97
CA ASP A 91 15.59 -6.61 12.36
C ASP A 91 16.07 -5.82 11.13
N ALA A 92 16.58 -6.52 10.11
CA ALA A 92 16.94 -5.89 8.84
C ALA A 92 15.71 -5.36 8.10
N ALA A 93 14.57 -6.06 8.16
CA ALA A 93 13.32 -5.60 7.59
C ALA A 93 12.86 -4.27 8.22
N GLN A 94 12.87 -4.17 9.55
CA GLN A 94 12.48 -2.96 10.29
C GLN A 94 13.41 -1.79 9.96
N LYS A 95 14.73 -2.02 9.94
CA LYS A 95 15.72 -0.99 9.55
C LYS A 95 15.51 -0.51 8.12
N TYR A 96 15.22 -1.43 7.20
CA TYR A 96 14.95 -1.08 5.81
C TYR A 96 13.73 -0.16 5.69
N VAL A 97 12.62 -0.51 6.33
CA VAL A 97 11.38 0.28 6.30
C VAL A 97 11.58 1.69 6.85
N ALA A 98 12.23 1.82 8.01
CA ALA A 98 12.50 3.13 8.62
C ALA A 98 13.39 4.03 7.72
N ARG A 99 14.42 3.45 7.09
CA ARG A 99 15.30 4.17 6.16
C ARG A 99 14.56 4.54 4.87
N ALA A 100 13.80 3.61 4.30
CA ALA A 100 13.13 3.81 3.02
C ALA A 100 12.04 4.88 3.11
N ALA A 101 11.34 4.95 4.25
CA ALA A 101 10.30 5.95 4.51
C ALA A 101 10.81 7.40 4.50
N THR A 102 12.07 7.62 4.88
CA THR A 102 12.71 8.96 4.87
C THR A 102 13.57 9.21 3.63
N GLY A 103 13.78 8.18 2.81
CA GLY A 103 14.61 8.22 1.60
C GLY A 103 13.79 8.02 0.33
N GLU A 104 14.06 6.91 -0.34
CA GLU A 104 13.59 6.58 -1.69
C GLU A 104 12.07 6.40 -1.81
N LEU A 105 11.36 6.17 -0.70
CA LEU A 105 9.91 5.99 -0.68
C LEU A 105 9.13 7.17 -0.09
N LYS A 106 9.80 8.27 0.27
CA LYS A 106 9.19 9.39 1.00
C LYS A 106 7.91 9.95 0.37
N ASP A 107 7.79 9.90 -0.96
CA ASP A 107 6.63 10.40 -1.71
C ASP A 107 5.72 9.27 -2.23
N LYS A 108 5.90 8.04 -1.75
CA LYS A 108 5.19 6.83 -2.22
C LYS A 108 4.14 6.39 -1.19
N SER A 109 3.16 7.24 -0.93
CA SER A 109 2.15 7.04 0.14
C SER A 109 1.55 5.62 0.18
N ASN A 110 1.15 5.06 -0.96
CA ASN A 110 0.55 3.72 -1.03
C ASN A 110 1.55 2.60 -0.73
N VAL A 111 2.81 2.75 -1.14
CA VAL A 111 3.88 1.78 -0.84
C VAL A 111 4.21 1.83 0.65
N LEU A 112 4.35 3.03 1.20
CA LEU A 112 4.56 3.23 2.63
C LEU A 112 3.43 2.63 3.45
N ASN A 113 2.19 2.90 3.05
CA ASN A 113 0.99 2.35 3.65
C ASN A 113 0.97 0.82 3.63
N GLY A 114 1.25 0.20 2.47
CA GLY A 114 1.25 -1.26 2.36
C GLY A 114 2.28 -1.93 3.26
N MET A 115 3.47 -1.33 3.39
CA MET A 115 4.49 -1.84 4.32
C MET A 115 4.11 -1.62 5.78
N ALA A 116 3.52 -0.45 6.12
CA ALA A 116 2.99 -0.19 7.45
C ALA A 116 1.91 -1.20 7.84
N TRP A 117 0.93 -1.42 6.95
CA TRP A 117 -0.13 -2.42 7.13
C TRP A 117 0.42 -3.83 7.30
N GLY A 118 1.45 -4.20 6.54
CA GLY A 118 2.15 -5.48 6.72
C GLY A 118 2.75 -5.69 8.11
N ILE A 119 3.02 -4.60 8.86
CA ILE A 119 3.53 -4.67 10.24
C ILE A 119 2.39 -4.76 11.25
N VAL A 120 1.35 -3.93 11.11
CA VAL A 120 0.33 -3.70 12.17
C VAL A 120 -1.00 -4.38 11.91
N GLY A 121 -1.27 -4.76 10.66
CA GLY A 121 -2.50 -5.38 10.22
C GLY A 121 -2.75 -6.73 10.91
N PRO A 122 -4.02 -7.17 11.00
CA PRO A 122 -4.38 -8.41 11.67
C PRO A 122 -3.75 -9.66 11.01
N GLU A 123 -3.39 -9.60 9.74
CA GLU A 123 -2.69 -10.69 9.03
C GLU A 123 -1.15 -10.65 9.21
N SER A 124 -0.61 -9.69 9.96
CA SER A 124 0.83 -9.57 10.21
C SER A 124 1.39 -10.84 10.85
N LYS A 125 2.47 -11.36 10.26
CA LYS A 125 3.18 -12.57 10.73
C LYS A 125 4.49 -12.27 11.44
N ILE A 126 4.78 -10.98 11.67
CA ILE A 126 6.03 -10.53 12.31
C ILE A 126 6.00 -10.97 13.77
N LYS A 127 7.04 -11.67 14.22
CA LYS A 127 7.08 -12.20 15.59
C LYS A 127 7.41 -11.12 16.61
N LYS A 128 8.28 -10.17 16.24
CA LYS A 128 8.69 -9.05 17.09
C LYS A 128 8.55 -7.73 16.32
N PRO A 129 7.31 -7.28 16.08
CA PRO A 129 7.10 -6.03 15.34
C PRO A 129 7.65 -4.83 16.11
N ASP A 130 8.39 -3.98 15.42
CA ASP A 130 8.75 -2.66 15.92
C ASP A 130 7.60 -1.70 15.61
N TYR A 131 6.71 -1.51 16.59
CA TYR A 131 5.56 -0.63 16.43
C TYR A 131 5.94 0.85 16.37
N ALA A 132 7.12 1.25 16.87
CA ALA A 132 7.60 2.62 16.70
C ALA A 132 8.03 2.87 15.24
N ALA A 133 8.70 1.90 14.62
CA ALA A 133 8.97 1.93 13.19
C ALA A 133 7.67 1.93 12.37
N ALA A 134 6.67 1.14 12.77
CA ALA A 134 5.36 1.12 12.12
C ALA A 134 4.64 2.47 12.15
N VAL A 135 4.65 3.15 13.31
CA VAL A 135 4.11 4.52 13.44
C VAL A 135 4.87 5.46 12.51
N THR A 136 6.20 5.42 12.52
CA THR A 136 7.05 6.29 11.68
C THR A 136 6.70 6.16 10.19
N ILE A 137 6.55 4.93 9.69
CA ILE A 137 6.20 4.73 8.28
C ILE A 137 4.75 5.10 7.97
N ALA A 138 3.81 4.83 8.88
CA ALA A 138 2.41 5.20 8.68
C ALA A 138 2.22 6.74 8.68
N GLU A 139 2.94 7.46 9.55
CA GLU A 139 2.99 8.92 9.55
C GLU A 139 3.56 9.46 8.23
N ALA A 140 4.65 8.87 7.74
CA ALA A 140 5.21 9.23 6.44
C ALA A 140 4.21 8.97 5.29
N ALA A 141 3.46 7.87 5.34
CA ALA A 141 2.41 7.57 4.37
C ALA A 141 1.28 8.63 4.41
N VAL A 142 0.84 9.01 5.61
CA VAL A 142 -0.18 10.05 5.81
C VAL A 142 0.31 11.39 5.25
N ALA A 143 1.54 11.79 5.57
CA ALA A 143 2.15 13.01 5.06
C ALA A 143 2.26 13.01 3.52
N ALA A 144 2.74 11.93 2.93
CA ALA A 144 2.85 11.77 1.48
C ALA A 144 1.48 11.78 0.77
N SER A 145 0.43 11.31 1.44
CA SER A 145 -0.95 11.37 0.94
C SER A 145 -1.62 12.73 1.16
N GLN A 146 -0.91 13.68 1.79
CA GLN A 146 -1.45 14.95 2.26
C GLN A 146 -2.69 14.78 3.15
N GLU A 147 -2.74 13.69 3.91
CA GLU A 147 -3.85 13.34 4.80
C GLU A 147 -5.20 13.15 4.09
N LYS A 148 -5.19 12.88 2.78
CA LYS A 148 -6.41 12.77 1.95
C LYS A 148 -6.88 11.34 1.73
N SER A 149 -6.23 10.35 2.35
CA SER A 149 -6.60 8.95 2.19
C SER A 149 -7.15 8.36 3.50
N PRO A 150 -8.44 8.00 3.55
CA PRO A 150 -9.04 7.35 4.71
C PRO A 150 -8.32 6.05 5.10
N HIS A 151 -7.95 5.21 4.12
CA HIS A 151 -7.28 3.94 4.38
C HIS A 151 -5.86 4.10 4.95
N ILE A 152 -5.16 5.17 4.56
CA ILE A 152 -3.83 5.44 5.11
C ILE A 152 -3.93 5.96 6.55
N LEU A 153 -4.98 6.73 6.86
CA LEU A 153 -5.28 7.13 8.24
C LEU A 153 -5.68 5.94 9.11
N ASP A 154 -6.51 5.01 8.61
CA ASP A 154 -6.83 3.75 9.32
C ASP A 154 -5.56 2.94 9.65
N THR A 155 -4.64 2.82 8.69
CA THR A 155 -3.35 2.15 8.94
C THR A 155 -2.52 2.85 10.03
N LEU A 156 -2.49 4.19 10.06
CA LEU A 156 -1.85 4.95 11.13
C LEU A 156 -2.55 4.75 12.49
N SER A 157 -3.88 4.68 12.49
CA SER A 157 -4.67 4.35 13.68
C SER A 157 -4.30 2.97 14.24
N TYR A 158 -4.14 1.96 13.39
CA TYR A 158 -3.61 0.64 13.80
C TYR A 158 -2.20 0.74 14.37
N ALA A 159 -1.31 1.51 13.75
CA ALA A 159 0.04 1.68 14.25
C ALA A 159 0.07 2.33 15.65
N TYR A 160 -0.74 3.37 15.88
CA TYR A 160 -0.87 3.98 17.19
C TYR A 160 -1.45 3.04 18.23
N GLU A 161 -2.49 2.27 17.88
CA GLU A 161 -3.07 1.26 18.78
C GLU A 161 -2.00 0.24 19.22
N LYS A 162 -1.26 -0.32 18.27
CA LYS A 162 -0.20 -1.31 18.55
C LYS A 162 0.96 -0.72 19.36
N ALA A 163 1.23 0.58 19.21
CA ALA A 163 2.20 1.31 20.01
C ALA A 163 1.65 1.72 21.41
N GLY A 164 0.37 1.46 21.70
CA GLY A 164 -0.29 1.77 22.98
C GLY A 164 -0.82 3.20 23.10
N ASP A 165 -0.79 3.99 22.02
CA ASP A 165 -1.31 5.36 21.99
C ASP A 165 -2.77 5.37 21.50
N LEU A 166 -3.67 4.88 22.36
CA LEU A 166 -5.10 4.78 22.03
C LEU A 166 -5.75 6.14 21.76
N ASP A 167 -5.22 7.22 22.32
CA ASP A 167 -5.73 8.57 22.09
C ASP A 167 -5.48 9.01 20.66
N LYS A 168 -4.24 8.84 20.17
CA LYS A 168 -3.94 9.12 18.76
C LYS A 168 -4.62 8.15 17.82
N ALA A 169 -4.76 6.87 18.20
CA ALA A 169 -5.48 5.90 17.38
C ALA A 169 -6.93 6.33 17.12
N ILE A 170 -7.67 6.68 18.18
CA ILE A 170 -9.06 7.15 18.07
C ILE A 170 -9.15 8.43 17.23
N ALA A 171 -8.32 9.43 17.53
CA ALA A 171 -8.35 10.70 16.81
C ALA A 171 -8.03 10.55 15.32
N THR A 172 -7.11 9.65 14.98
CA THR A 172 -6.72 9.37 13.58
C THR A 172 -7.83 8.64 12.84
N GLU A 173 -8.48 7.67 13.47
CA GLU A 173 -9.61 6.94 12.89
C GLU A 173 -10.82 7.86 12.67
N GLU A 174 -11.12 8.75 13.62
CA GLU A 174 -12.18 9.76 13.49
C GLU A 174 -11.89 10.72 12.32
N LYS A 175 -10.62 11.09 12.11
CA LYS A 175 -10.19 11.85 10.94
C LYS A 175 -10.41 11.08 9.63
N ALA A 176 -10.16 9.76 9.62
CA ALA A 176 -10.43 8.92 8.45
C ALA A 176 -11.92 8.94 8.09
N ILE A 177 -12.80 8.84 9.09
CA ILE A 177 -14.26 8.91 8.91
C ILE A 177 -14.69 10.29 8.36
N ALA A 178 -14.09 11.37 8.85
CA ALA A 178 -14.42 12.73 8.43
C ALA A 178 -14.09 13.03 6.95
N LEU A 179 -13.29 12.20 6.29
CA LEU A 179 -13.00 12.32 4.85
C LEU A 179 -14.10 11.73 3.96
N PHE A 180 -15.02 10.93 4.51
CA PHE A 180 -16.16 10.44 3.75
C PHE A 180 -17.24 11.53 3.64
N PRO A 181 -17.90 11.66 2.47
CA PRO A 181 -19.10 12.49 2.36
C PRO A 181 -20.16 12.11 3.41
N PRO A 182 -20.94 13.07 3.97
CA PRO A 182 -21.85 12.84 5.09
C PRO A 182 -22.87 11.68 4.92
N ASP A 183 -23.32 11.43 3.68
CA ASP A 183 -24.31 10.40 3.37
C ASP A 183 -23.69 9.09 2.84
N THR A 184 -22.36 8.94 2.97
CA THR A 184 -21.67 7.74 2.51
C THR A 184 -22.14 6.54 3.30
N LYS A 185 -22.51 5.48 2.57
CA LYS A 185 -22.84 4.17 3.14
C LYS A 185 -21.97 3.14 2.45
N SER A 186 -20.69 3.13 2.82
CA SER A 186 -19.71 2.14 2.36
C SER A 186 -19.36 1.18 3.49
N GLU A 187 -18.94 -0.03 3.10
CA GLU A 187 -18.39 -1.02 4.03
C GLU A 187 -17.16 -0.46 4.77
N ASP A 188 -16.29 0.27 4.08
CA ASP A 188 -15.13 0.93 4.70
C ASP A 188 -15.51 1.89 5.82
N MET A 189 -16.49 2.78 5.57
CA MET A 189 -16.95 3.73 6.58
C MET A 189 -17.55 2.99 7.79
N ALA A 190 -18.32 1.93 7.56
CA ALA A 190 -18.87 1.11 8.63
C ALA A 190 -17.76 0.42 9.45
N ASN A 191 -16.74 -0.12 8.78
CA ASN A 191 -15.58 -0.75 9.42
C ASN A 191 -14.82 0.25 10.30
N PHE A 192 -14.57 1.47 9.81
CA PHE A 192 -13.88 2.51 10.58
C PHE A 192 -14.69 2.96 11.80
N MET A 193 -16.03 3.07 11.68
CA MET A 193 -16.89 3.37 12.82
C MET A 193 -16.87 2.27 13.89
N VAL A 194 -16.89 1.00 13.47
CA VAL A 194 -16.74 -0.16 14.38
C VAL A 194 -15.38 -0.11 15.08
N ARG A 195 -14.33 0.26 14.35
CA ARG A 195 -12.98 0.41 14.89
C ARG A 195 -12.89 1.51 15.94
N VAL A 196 -13.43 2.71 15.70
CA VAL A 196 -13.53 3.78 16.71
C VAL A 196 -14.23 3.29 17.99
N ALA A 197 -15.36 2.60 17.84
CA ALA A 197 -16.09 2.07 18.99
C ALA A 197 -15.26 1.04 19.77
N THR A 198 -14.50 0.22 19.07
CA THR A 198 -13.60 -0.79 19.64
C THR A 198 -12.46 -0.14 20.42
N LEU A 199 -11.79 0.85 19.83
CA LEU A 199 -10.72 1.60 20.48
C LEU A 199 -11.20 2.34 21.74
N LYS A 200 -12.38 2.98 21.68
CA LYS A 200 -12.98 3.65 22.85
C LYS A 200 -13.28 2.68 23.98
N LYS A 201 -13.79 1.48 23.66
CA LYS A 201 -14.02 0.41 24.64
C LYS A 201 -12.70 -0.09 25.24
N LEU A 202 -11.68 -0.30 24.42
CA LEU A 202 -10.34 -0.72 24.86
C LEU A 202 -9.72 0.31 25.82
N LYS A 203 -9.83 1.61 25.48
CA LYS A 203 -9.38 2.69 26.36
C LYS A 203 -10.13 2.70 27.69
N ALA A 204 -11.45 2.53 27.66
CA ALA A 204 -12.28 2.54 28.87
C ALA A 204 -12.02 1.35 29.80
N SER A 205 -11.59 0.19 29.27
CA SER A 205 -11.26 -0.98 30.09
C SER A 205 -9.89 -0.90 30.76
N GLY A 206 -9.05 0.09 30.42
CA GLY A 206 -7.68 0.20 30.93
C GLY A 206 -6.76 -0.94 30.49
N ALA A 207 -7.18 -1.72 29.50
CA ALA A 207 -6.35 -2.76 28.90
C ALA A 207 -5.22 -2.09 28.11
N LYS A 208 -3.98 -2.44 28.48
CA LYS A 208 -2.77 -2.10 27.72
C LYS A 208 -2.46 -3.22 26.75
#